data_AF-A0A328AYQ2-F1
#
_entry.id   AF-A0A328AYQ2-F1
#
_cell.length_a   1.000
_cell.length_b   1.000
_cell.length_c   1.000
_cell.angle_alpha   90.00
_cell.angle_beta   90.00
_cell.angle_gamma   90.00
#
_symmetry.space_group_name_H-M   'P 1'
#
loop_
_entity.id
_entity.type
_entity.pdbx_description
1 polymer ?
#
loop_
_entity_poly.entity_id
_entity_poly.type
_entity_poly.pdbx_seq_one_letter_code
_entity_poly.pdbx_strand_id
1 'polypeptide(L)'
;MEALRLIGDALWIIALSVMAGASREAGKRMEPDTRMPMQFGRDGAPTVRAKRNLALAFNPVLALMVGIALLAFNRKAAASGPDAPLILFGVRATAAALFALAHLRWLKASMAVLEREGALKP
;
A
#
# COMPACT_ATOMS: atom_id res chain seq x y z
N MET A 1 -11.79 -15.41 -19.50
CA MET A 1 -10.68 -15.68 -18.56
C MET A 1 -9.62 -14.59 -18.59
N GLU A 2 -9.17 -14.14 -19.76
CA GLU A 2 -8.19 -13.05 -19.90
C GLU A 2 -8.69 -11.71 -19.32
N ALA A 3 -9.97 -11.38 -19.52
CA ALA A 3 -10.59 -10.17 -18.97
C ALA A 3 -10.47 -10.06 -17.44
N LEU A 4 -10.77 -11.12 -16.68
CA LEU A 4 -10.66 -11.08 -15.20
C LEU A 4 -9.22 -10.84 -14.75
N ARG A 5 -8.24 -11.44 -15.44
CA ARG A 5 -6.82 -11.23 -15.15
C ARG A 5 -6.43 -9.78 -15.40
N LEU A 6 -6.83 -9.22 -16.55
CA LEU A 6 -6.55 -7.85 -16.92
C LEU A 6 -7.19 -6.84 -15.97
N ILE A 7 -8.43 -7.08 -15.55
CA ILE A 7 -9.10 -6.25 -14.53
C ILE A 7 -8.36 -6.35 -13.19
N GLY A 8 -7.98 -7.56 -12.76
CA GLY A 8 -7.20 -7.75 -11.54
C GLY A 8 -5.83 -7.05 -11.56
N ASP A 9 -5.15 -7.04 -12.72
CA ASP A 9 -3.91 -6.30 -12.92
C ASP A 9 -4.17 -4.78 -12.89
N ALA A 10 -5.21 -4.30 -13.57
CA ALA A 10 -5.59 -2.88 -13.58
C ALA A 10 -5.91 -2.35 -12.18
N LEU A 11 -6.69 -3.09 -11.40
CA LEU A 11 -7.01 -2.74 -10.00
C LEU A 11 -5.75 -2.65 -9.14
N TRP A 12 -4.79 -3.55 -9.34
CA TRP A 12 -3.53 -3.53 -8.62
C TRP A 12 -2.67 -2.32 -8.99
N ILE A 13 -2.58 -1.99 -10.28
CA ILE A 13 -1.87 -0.82 -10.78
C ILE A 13 -2.48 0.46 -10.23
N ILE A 14 -3.81 0.56 -10.22
CA ILE A 14 -4.53 1.70 -9.64
C ILE A 14 -4.20 1.84 -8.15
N ALA A 15 -4.27 0.75 -7.38
CA ALA A 15 -3.92 0.76 -5.96
C ALA A 15 -2.49 1.26 -5.71
N LEU A 16 -1.51 0.71 -6.45
CA LEU A 16 -0.11 1.15 -6.35
C LEU A 16 0.07 2.62 -6.73
N SER A 17 -0.63 3.08 -7.77
CA SER A 17 -0.58 4.46 -8.24
C SER A 17 -1.12 5.43 -7.21
N VAL A 18 -2.24 5.08 -6.55
CA VAL A 18 -2.81 5.84 -5.44
C VAL A 18 -1.84 5.92 -4.27
N MET A 19 -1.25 4.78 -3.86
CA MET A 19 -0.30 4.75 -2.75
C MET A 19 0.96 5.57 -3.05
N ALA A 20 1.52 5.43 -4.24
CA ALA A 20 2.70 6.18 -4.67
C ALA A 20 2.41 7.68 -4.79
N GLY A 21 1.27 8.05 -5.37
CA GLY A 21 0.82 9.44 -5.47
C GLY A 21 0.61 10.08 -4.10
N ALA A 22 -0.13 9.42 -3.21
CA ALA A 22 -0.35 9.89 -1.85
C ALA A 22 0.97 10.04 -1.07
N SER A 23 1.88 9.07 -1.21
CA SER A 23 3.21 9.11 -0.62
C SER A 23 4.05 10.29 -1.13
N ARG A 24 3.98 10.56 -2.44
CA ARG A 24 4.67 11.69 -3.07
C ARG A 24 4.14 13.02 -2.54
N GLU A 25 2.83 13.20 -2.48
CA GLU A 25 2.21 14.43 -1.98
C GLU A 25 2.49 14.66 -0.50
N ALA A 26 2.36 13.63 0.33
CA ALA A 26 2.77 13.71 1.74
C ALA A 26 4.26 14.06 1.86
N GLY A 27 5.09 13.45 1.03
CA GLY A 27 6.52 13.71 0.95
C GLY A 27 6.88 15.18 0.77
N LYS A 28 6.16 15.91 -0.09
CA LYS A 28 6.43 17.33 -0.35
C LYS A 28 6.29 18.21 0.89
N ARG A 29 5.44 17.80 1.84
CA ARG A 29 5.13 18.52 3.09
C ARG A 29 6.14 18.27 4.22
N MET A 30 7.21 17.52 3.98
CA MET A 30 8.17 17.12 5.00
C MET A 30 9.61 17.48 4.61
N GLU A 31 10.44 17.78 5.61
CA GLU A 31 11.89 17.87 5.42
C GLU A 31 12.50 16.48 5.14
N PRO A 32 13.62 16.36 4.43
CA PRO A 32 14.25 15.08 4.08
C PRO A 32 14.57 14.19 5.29
N ASP A 33 14.95 14.80 6.43
CA ASP A 33 15.34 14.10 7.65
C ASP A 33 14.17 13.77 8.59
N THR A 34 12.94 14.12 8.19
CA THR A 34 11.74 13.85 8.97
C THR A 34 11.62 12.35 9.26
N ARG A 35 11.35 12.02 10.53
CA ARG A 35 11.11 10.65 10.96
C ARG A 35 9.62 10.38 11.10
N MET A 36 9.11 9.49 10.25
CA MET A 36 7.70 9.15 10.20
C MET A 36 7.37 7.97 11.13
N PRO A 37 6.21 8.00 11.79
CA PRO A 37 5.64 6.83 12.45
C PRO A 37 5.48 5.64 11.50
N MET A 38 6.00 4.49 11.90
CA MET A 38 5.81 3.20 11.22
C MET A 38 4.74 2.35 11.90
N GLN A 39 4.64 2.45 13.22
CA GLN A 39 3.70 1.69 14.04
C GLN A 39 3.13 2.59 15.13
N PHE A 40 1.92 2.27 15.55
CA PHE A 40 1.19 2.98 16.60
C PHE A 40 0.88 1.99 17.74
N GLY A 41 1.08 2.44 18.97
CA GLY A 41 0.66 1.73 20.18
C GLY A 41 -0.86 1.73 20.32
N ARG A 42 -1.37 1.01 21.33
CA ARG A 42 -2.81 0.98 21.64
C ARG A 42 -3.35 2.34 22.10
N ASP A 43 -2.47 3.19 22.60
CA ASP A 43 -2.68 4.59 22.96
C ASP A 43 -2.69 5.55 21.76
N GLY A 44 -2.37 5.04 20.56
CA GLY A 44 -2.23 5.84 19.35
C GLY A 44 -0.90 6.60 19.25
N ALA A 45 0.02 6.40 20.19
CA ALA A 45 1.34 7.01 20.15
C ALA A 45 2.26 6.26 19.17
N PRO A 46 3.15 6.96 18.43
CA PRO A 46 4.08 6.31 17.53
C PRO A 46 5.16 5.54 18.32
N THR A 47 5.25 4.22 18.12
CA THR A 47 6.21 3.35 18.83
C THR A 47 7.52 3.17 18.07
N VAL A 48 7.43 3.07 16.74
CA VAL A 48 8.57 2.91 15.83
C VAL A 48 8.53 4.01 14.80
N ARG A 49 9.70 4.59 14.50
CA ARG A 49 9.85 5.59 13.43
C ARG A 49 10.94 5.21 12.45
N ALA A 50 10.76 5.62 11.20
CA ALA A 50 11.75 5.46 10.14
C ALA A 50 11.97 6.78 9.38
N LYS A 51 13.08 6.88 8.66
CA LYS A 51 13.32 8.02 7.75
C LYS A 51 12.20 8.12 6.73
N ARG A 52 11.79 9.36 6.40
CA ARG A 52 10.70 9.69 5.47
C ARG A 52 10.67 8.80 4.23
N ASN A 53 11.76 8.73 3.47
CA ASN A 53 11.77 8.00 2.20
C ASN A 53 11.53 6.49 2.38
N LEU A 54 12.10 5.90 3.44
CA LEU A 54 11.90 4.49 3.75
C LEU A 54 10.45 4.23 4.17
N ALA A 55 9.90 5.07 5.05
CA ALA A 55 8.54 4.95 5.54
C ALA A 55 7.50 5.07 4.40
N LEU A 56 7.65 6.08 3.54
CA LEU A 56 6.74 6.32 2.43
C LEU A 56 6.80 5.21 1.37
N ALA A 57 7.97 4.63 1.12
CA ALA A 57 8.14 3.56 0.13
C ALA A 57 7.71 2.18 0.65
N PHE A 58 7.74 1.95 1.97
CA PHE A 58 7.56 0.62 2.56
C PHE A 58 6.27 -0.07 2.12
N ASN A 59 5.12 0.56 2.35
CA ASN A 59 3.81 -0.01 2.02
C ASN A 59 3.61 -0.22 0.50
N PRO A 60 3.90 0.76 -0.38
CA PRO A 60 3.87 0.55 -1.84
C PRO A 60 4.75 -0.60 -2.32
N VAL A 61 5.97 -0.72 -1.79
CA VAL A 61 6.91 -1.79 -2.17
C VAL A 61 6.40 -3.15 -1.68
N LEU A 62 5.90 -3.23 -0.44
CA LEU A 62 5.30 -4.46 0.09
C LEU A 62 4.10 -4.91 -0.77
N ALA A 63 3.21 -3.98 -1.13
CA ALA A 63 2.08 -4.26 -2.01
C ALA A 63 2.55 -4.71 -3.40
N LEU A 64 3.60 -4.12 -3.96
CA LEU A 64 4.17 -4.57 -5.24
C LEU A 64 4.68 -6.01 -5.15
N MET A 65 5.42 -6.35 -4.11
CA MET A 65 5.96 -7.70 -3.89
C MET A 65 4.84 -8.75 -3.76
N VAL A 66 3.78 -8.44 -3.00
CA VAL A 66 2.62 -9.33 -2.87
C VAL A 66 1.87 -9.47 -4.19
N GLY A 67 1.72 -8.38 -4.96
CA GLY A 67 1.09 -8.42 -6.28
C GLY A 67 1.83 -9.32 -7.26
N ILE A 68 3.16 -9.24 -7.28
CA ILE A 68 4.02 -10.11 -8.10
C ILE A 68 3.87 -11.57 -7.68
N ALA A 69 3.86 -11.85 -6.37
CA ALA A 69 3.65 -13.21 -5.86
C ALA A 69 2.29 -13.78 -6.29
N LEU A 70 1.20 -13.01 -6.14
CA LEU A 70 -0.14 -13.41 -6.57
C LEU A 70 -0.24 -13.59 -8.09
N LEU A 71 0.47 -12.78 -8.88
CA LEU A 71 0.57 -12.98 -10.32
C LEU A 71 1.27 -14.30 -10.67
N ALA A 72 2.35 -14.64 -9.97
CA ALA A 72 3.05 -15.91 -10.17
C ALA A 72 2.15 -17.11 -9.80
N PHE A 73 1.39 -17.02 -8.70
CA PHE A 73 0.43 -18.06 -8.33
C PHE A 73 -0.70 -18.19 -9.36
N ASN A 74 -1.19 -17.07 -9.90
CA ASN A 74 -2.25 -17.09 -10.92
C ASN A 74 -1.83 -17.83 -12.19
N ARG A 75 -0.56 -17.68 -12.61
CA ARG A 75 -0.03 -18.43 -13.75
C ARG A 75 0.00 -19.95 -13.51
N LYS A 76 0.24 -20.39 -12.27
CA LYS A 76 0.30 -21.81 -11.91
C LYS A 76 -1.09 -22.43 -11.70
N ALA A 77 -2.00 -21.68 -11.11
CA ALA A 77 -3.34 -22.14 -10.74
C ALA A 77 -4.31 -22.30 -11.92
N ALA A 78 -3.97 -21.76 -13.10
CA ALA A 78 -4.76 -21.97 -14.32
C ALA A 78 -4.90 -23.46 -14.69
N ALA A 79 -4.05 -24.34 -14.13
CA ALA A 79 -4.11 -25.79 -14.30
C ALA A 79 -5.02 -26.50 -13.28
N SER A 80 -5.59 -25.80 -12.29
CA SER A 80 -6.25 -26.40 -11.12
C SER A 80 -7.79 -26.51 -11.19
N GLY A 81 -8.42 -26.04 -12.28
CA GLY A 81 -9.87 -26.14 -12.50
C GLY A 81 -10.53 -24.85 -12.98
N PRO A 82 -11.82 -24.90 -13.39
CA PRO A 82 -12.53 -23.77 -14.00
C PRO A 82 -12.79 -22.59 -13.05
N ASP A 83 -12.85 -22.82 -11.73
CA ASP A 83 -13.16 -21.78 -10.74
C ASP A 83 -11.93 -21.01 -10.24
N ALA A 84 -10.73 -21.57 -10.42
CA ALA A 84 -9.47 -20.99 -9.92
C ALA A 84 -9.23 -19.54 -10.39
N PRO A 85 -9.51 -19.16 -11.66
CA PRO A 85 -9.36 -17.78 -12.13
C PRO A 85 -10.27 -16.78 -11.42
N LEU A 86 -11.51 -17.17 -11.09
CA LEU A 86 -12.47 -16.30 -10.40
C LEU A 86 -12.05 -16.06 -8.95
N ILE A 87 -11.66 -17.13 -8.24
CA ILE A 87 -11.18 -17.05 -6.85
C ILE A 87 -9.95 -16.14 -6.78
N LEU A 88 -8.97 -16.35 -7.66
CA LEU A 88 -7.74 -15.54 -7.67
C LEU A 88 -7.98 -14.09 -8.05
N PHE A 89 -8.91 -13.83 -8.98
CA PHE A 89 -9.36 -12.48 -9.25
C PHE A 89 -9.90 -11.82 -7.97
N GLY A 90 -10.81 -12.48 -7.26
CA GLY A 90 -11.39 -11.98 -6.01
C GLY A 90 -10.32 -11.68 -4.96
N VAL A 91 -9.41 -12.63 -4.71
CA VAL A 91 -8.28 -12.45 -3.78
C VAL A 91 -7.45 -11.23 -4.16
N ARG A 92 -7.10 -11.07 -5.44
CA ARG A 92 -6.28 -9.94 -5.90
C ARG A 92 -7.01 -8.60 -5.80
N ALA A 93 -8.27 -8.55 -6.21
CA ALA A 93 -9.08 -7.34 -6.14
C ALA A 93 -9.24 -6.87 -4.69
N THR A 94 -9.59 -7.78 -3.78
CA THR A 94 -9.73 -7.47 -2.36
C THR A 94 -8.38 -7.09 -1.73
N ALA A 95 -7.30 -7.83 -2.01
CA ALA A 95 -5.99 -7.51 -1.47
C ALA A 95 -5.49 -6.13 -1.95
N ALA A 96 -5.64 -5.79 -3.23
CA ALA A 96 -5.30 -4.46 -3.75
C ALA A 96 -6.02 -3.34 -3.00
N ALA A 97 -7.34 -3.49 -2.80
CA ALA A 97 -8.15 -2.53 -2.06
C ALA A 97 -7.71 -2.41 -0.59
N LEU A 98 -7.42 -3.55 0.07
CA LEU A 98 -6.94 -3.55 1.45
C LEU A 98 -5.59 -2.87 1.60
N PHE A 99 -4.64 -3.10 0.70
CA PHE A 99 -3.35 -2.41 0.71
C PHE A 99 -3.50 -0.90 0.55
N ALA A 100 -4.32 -0.45 -0.41
CA ALA A 100 -4.57 0.97 -0.61
C ALA A 100 -5.22 1.61 0.62
N LEU A 101 -6.27 1.00 1.18
CA LEU A 101 -6.95 1.50 2.37
C LEU A 101 -6.03 1.52 3.59
N ALA A 102 -5.29 0.45 3.84
CA ALA A 102 -4.34 0.36 4.95
C ALA A 102 -3.26 1.46 4.83
N HIS A 103 -2.71 1.65 3.62
CA HIS A 103 -1.73 2.69 3.36
C HIS A 103 -2.30 4.10 3.58
N LEU A 104 -3.46 4.41 3.03
CA LEU A 104 -4.09 5.73 3.19
C LEU A 104 -4.44 6.02 4.65
N ARG A 105 -4.93 5.01 5.38
CA ARG A 105 -5.27 5.14 6.80
C ARG A 105 -4.02 5.34 7.67
N TRP A 106 -2.96 4.57 7.41
CA TRP A 106 -1.67 4.78 8.05
C TRP A 106 -1.10 6.16 7.73
N LEU A 107 -1.10 6.57 6.46
CA LEU A 107 -0.56 7.86 6.03
C LEU A 107 -1.32 9.02 6.68
N LYS A 108 -2.66 8.97 6.71
CA LYS A 108 -3.49 9.96 7.41
C LYS A 108 -3.13 10.06 8.89
N ALA A 109 -2.97 8.94 9.58
CA ALA A 109 -2.60 8.92 10.99
C ALA A 109 -1.19 9.51 11.19
N SER A 110 -0.21 9.10 10.38
CA SER A 110 1.16 9.59 10.44
C SER A 110 1.24 11.10 10.19
N MET A 111 0.49 11.61 9.21
CA MET A 111 0.44 13.05 8.92
C MET A 111 -0.20 13.84 10.07
N ALA A 112 -1.27 13.33 10.68
CA ALA A 112 -1.91 13.98 11.82
C ALA A 112 -0.97 14.06 13.05
N VAL A 113 -0.14 13.04 13.27
CA VAL A 113 0.89 13.07 14.31
C VAL A 113 1.97 14.11 13.99
N LEU A 114 2.49 14.12 12.76
CA LEU A 114 3.53 15.08 12.36
C LEU A 114 3.03 16.52 12.39
N GLU A 115 1.77 16.76 12.08
CA GLU A 115 1.13 18.09 12.17
C GLU A 115 1.08 18.58 13.61
N ARG A 116 0.65 17.72 14.55
CA ARG A 116 0.64 18.04 15.99
C ARG A 116 2.03 18.30 16.55
N GLU A 117 3.05 17.68 15.95
CA GLU A 117 4.46 17.87 16.31
C GLU A 117 5.09 19.11 15.67
N GLY A 118 4.39 19.81 14.77
CA GLY A 118 4.96 20.91 14.00
C GLY A 118 6.07 20.46 13.03
N ALA A 119 6.12 19.17 12.69
CA ALA A 119 7.15 18.57 11.84
C ALA A 119 6.81 18.64 10.33
N LEU A 120 5.67 19.26 9.98
CA LEU A 120 5.29 19.53 8.60
C LEU A 120 5.69 20.94 8.21
N LYS A 121 6.02 21.10 6.92
CA LYS A 121 6.22 22.41 6.32
C LYS A 121 4.92 23.23 6.39
N PRO A 122 5.01 24.56 6.61
CA PRO A 122 3.86 25.46 6.60
C PRO A 122 3.15 25.49 5.24
#